data_AF-A0A3N7GKV8-F1
#
_entry.id   AF-A0A3N7GKV8-F1
#
_cell.length_a   1.000
_cell.length_b   1.000
_cell.length_c   1.000
_cell.angle_alpha   90.00
_cell.angle_beta   90.00
_cell.angle_gamma   90.00
#
_symmetry.space_group_name_H-M   'P 1'
#
loop_
_entity.id
_entity.type
_entity.pdbx_description
1 polymer ?
#
loop_
_entity_poly.entity_id
_entity_poly.type
_entity_poly.pdbx_seq_one_letter_code
_entity_poly.pdbx_strand_id
1 'polypeptide(L)'
;MLMKKLDVNRHEKETLDEAIRHWREQGLLEEVQAKQLNESYELKGFDWKRLAQYAFWIALSCIVLAFLSLFADKMVLQWIEKIYDTPDVVICFFCLALAILFYSWGFRNKRKYPHKTFSNEALMTLGVFATAAFIGYLGKIIDNGSGHFSLLFLAS
;
A
#
# COMPACT_ATOMS: atom_id res chain seq x y z
N MET A 1 7.87 -11.43 -40.94
CA MET A 1 7.32 -10.14 -40.48
C MET A 1 6.28 -10.46 -39.41
N LEU A 2 6.56 -10.19 -38.13
CA LEU A 2 5.63 -10.50 -37.04
C LEU A 2 4.43 -9.57 -37.17
N MET A 3 3.28 -10.07 -37.64
CA MET A 3 2.06 -9.26 -37.69
C MET A 3 1.61 -8.97 -36.26
N LYS A 4 1.55 -7.68 -35.92
CA LYS A 4 1.03 -7.22 -34.64
C LYS A 4 -0.47 -7.53 -34.62
N LYS A 5 -0.89 -8.37 -33.67
CA LYS A 5 -2.30 -8.72 -33.49
C LYS A 5 -3.09 -7.53 -32.95
N LEU A 6 -4.35 -7.46 -33.33
CA LEU A 6 -5.29 -6.43 -32.86
C LEU A 6 -5.78 -6.81 -31.46
N ASP A 7 -5.50 -5.97 -30.47
CA ASP A 7 -6.01 -6.13 -29.10
C ASP A 7 -7.49 -5.70 -29.04
N VAL A 8 -8.39 -6.65 -28.86
CA VAL A 8 -9.85 -6.41 -28.80
C VAL A 8 -10.42 -6.80 -27.43
N ASN A 9 -11.37 -6.01 -26.92
CA ASN A 9 -12.09 -6.37 -25.72
C ASN A 9 -13.06 -7.53 -25.98
N ARG A 10 -13.60 -8.16 -24.92
CA ARG A 10 -14.52 -9.31 -25.02
C ARG A 10 -15.72 -9.04 -25.92
N HIS A 11 -16.34 -7.87 -25.77
CA HIS A 11 -17.50 -7.50 -26.58
C HIS A 11 -17.13 -7.29 -28.06
N GLU A 12 -16.01 -6.61 -28.32
CA GLU A 12 -15.52 -6.38 -29.69
C GLU A 12 -15.17 -7.70 -30.38
N LYS A 13 -14.58 -8.66 -29.64
CA LYS A 13 -14.34 -10.01 -30.15
C LYS A 13 -15.62 -10.73 -30.54
N GLU A 14 -16.64 -10.73 -29.67
CA GLU A 14 -17.92 -11.37 -29.97
C GLU A 14 -18.54 -10.79 -31.24
N THR A 15 -18.51 -9.46 -31.39
CA THR A 15 -18.99 -8.78 -32.60
C THR A 15 -18.19 -9.14 -33.84
N LEU A 16 -16.86 -9.26 -33.75
CA LEU A 16 -15.99 -9.64 -34.88
C LEU A 16 -16.21 -11.10 -35.29
N ASP A 17 -16.31 -12.02 -34.32
CA ASP A 17 -16.60 -13.44 -34.57
C ASP A 17 -17.96 -13.60 -35.27
N GLU A 18 -18.97 -12.83 -34.85
CA GLU A 18 -20.29 -12.84 -35.47
C GLU A 18 -20.29 -12.26 -36.89
N ALA A 19 -19.60 -11.14 -37.11
CA ALA A 19 -19.46 -10.54 -38.44
C ALA A 19 -18.73 -11.48 -39.42
N ILE A 20 -17.64 -12.11 -38.99
CA ILE A 20 -16.87 -13.07 -39.81
C ILE A 20 -17.69 -14.31 -40.12
N ARG A 21 -18.50 -14.80 -39.18
CA ARG A 21 -19.44 -15.91 -39.43
C ARG A 21 -20.49 -15.51 -40.45
N HIS A 22 -21.09 -14.32 -40.30
CA HIS A 22 -22.12 -13.83 -41.22
C HIS A 22 -21.60 -13.68 -42.65
N TRP A 23 -20.41 -13.11 -42.84
CA TRP A 23 -19.81 -12.95 -44.16
C TRP A 23 -19.40 -14.29 -44.79
N ARG A 24 -19.01 -15.27 -43.98
CA ARG A 24 -18.76 -16.64 -44.46
C ARG A 24 -20.04 -17.30 -44.95
N GLU A 25 -21.13 -17.20 -44.19
CA GLU A 25 -22.44 -17.76 -44.55
C GLU A 25 -23.01 -17.15 -45.84
N GLN A 26 -22.72 -15.87 -46.09
CA GLN A 26 -23.11 -15.18 -47.33
C GLN A 26 -22.16 -15.43 -48.52
N GLY A 27 -21.10 -16.22 -48.34
CA GLY A 27 -20.12 -16.49 -49.40
C GLY A 27 -19.24 -15.29 -49.77
N LEU A 28 -19.23 -14.24 -48.94
CA LEU A 28 -18.38 -13.04 -49.12
C LEU A 28 -16.94 -13.30 -48.67
N LEU A 29 -16.70 -14.36 -47.90
CA LEU A 29 -15.40 -14.75 -47.37
C LEU A 29 -15.09 -16.23 -47.58
N GLU A 30 -13.89 -16.51 -48.07
CA GLU A 30 -13.36 -17.87 -48.21
C GLU A 30 -12.91 -18.42 -46.84
N GLU A 31 -13.03 -19.73 -46.62
CA GLU A 31 -12.66 -20.42 -45.35
C GLU A 31 -11.26 -20.05 -44.86
N VAL A 32 -10.30 -19.93 -45.79
CA VAL A 32 -8.90 -19.60 -45.50
C VAL A 32 -8.76 -18.16 -44.99
N GLN A 33 -9.51 -17.22 -45.59
CA GLN A 33 -9.48 -15.80 -45.21
C GLN A 33 -10.16 -15.59 -43.85
N ALA A 34 -11.27 -16.28 -43.58
CA ALA A 34 -11.97 -16.20 -42.30
C ALA A 34 -11.07 -16.67 -41.14
N LYS A 35 -10.27 -17.70 -41.38
CA LYS A 35 -9.31 -18.23 -40.40
C LYS A 35 -8.16 -17.26 -40.15
N GLN A 36 -7.61 -16.62 -41.20
CA GLN A 36 -6.59 -15.58 -41.05
C GLN A 36 -7.09 -14.35 -40.28
N LEU A 37 -8.32 -13.90 -40.53
CA LEU A 37 -8.93 -12.80 -39.78
C LEU A 37 -9.10 -13.14 -38.30
N ASN A 38 -9.55 -14.35 -37.97
CA ASN A 38 -9.68 -14.80 -36.57
C ASN A 38 -8.33 -14.90 -35.84
N GLU A 39 -7.25 -15.23 -36.54
CA GLU A 39 -5.90 -15.25 -35.97
C GLU A 39 -5.25 -13.86 -35.87
N SER A 40 -5.83 -12.86 -36.53
CA SER A 40 -5.29 -11.49 -36.58
C SER A 40 -5.62 -10.63 -35.35
N TYR A 41 -6.55 -11.06 -34.49
CA TYR A 41 -6.92 -10.35 -33.26
C TYR A 41 -6.83 -11.26 -32.02
N GLU A 42 -6.55 -10.65 -30.87
CA GLU A 42 -6.46 -11.33 -29.58
C GLU A 42 -7.21 -10.57 -28.49
N LEU A 43 -7.67 -11.31 -27.48
CA LEU A 43 -8.37 -10.71 -26.35
C LEU A 43 -7.40 -9.86 -25.55
N LYS A 44 -7.62 -8.55 -25.56
CA LYS A 44 -6.90 -7.61 -24.72
C LYS A 44 -7.10 -8.00 -23.25
N GLY A 45 -6.01 -8.33 -22.56
CA GLY A 45 -6.03 -8.63 -21.13
C GLY A 45 -6.59 -7.45 -20.32
N PHE A 46 -7.42 -7.76 -19.31
CA PHE A 46 -7.97 -6.74 -18.42
C PHE A 46 -6.84 -5.97 -17.71
N ASP A 47 -6.97 -4.65 -17.66
CA ASP A 47 -5.91 -3.74 -17.20
C ASP A 47 -5.91 -3.64 -15.66
N TRP A 48 -5.56 -4.74 -14.99
CA TRP A 48 -5.53 -4.89 -13.52
C TRP A 48 -4.77 -3.76 -12.82
N LYS A 49 -3.76 -3.20 -13.49
CA LYS A 49 -2.98 -2.07 -12.98
C LYS A 49 -3.84 -0.83 -12.76
N ARG A 50 -4.75 -0.52 -13.68
CA ARG A 50 -5.66 0.64 -13.57
C ARG A 50 -6.70 0.43 -12.48
N LEU A 51 -7.28 -0.76 -12.40
CA LEU A 51 -8.23 -1.11 -11.34
C LEU A 51 -7.59 -0.95 -9.96
N ALA A 52 -6.38 -1.48 -9.79
CA ALA A 52 -5.62 -1.36 -8.55
C ALA A 52 -5.32 0.12 -8.22
N GLN A 53 -4.98 0.94 -9.21
CA GLN A 53 -4.76 2.38 -9.01
C GLN A 53 -6.02 3.09 -8.51
N TYR A 54 -7.19 2.85 -9.12
CA TYR A 54 -8.44 3.47 -8.67
C TYR A 54 -8.85 3.00 -7.27
N ALA A 55 -8.73 1.71 -6.99
CA ALA A 55 -9.01 1.17 -5.66
C ALA A 55 -8.07 1.78 -4.61
N PHE A 56 -6.80 2.00 -4.95
CA PHE A 56 -5.83 2.65 -4.08
C PHE A 56 -6.22 4.11 -3.77
N TRP A 57 -6.65 4.87 -4.78
CA TRP A 57 -7.13 6.25 -4.56
C TRP A 57 -8.36 6.30 -3.66
N ILE A 58 -9.33 5.40 -3.86
CA ILE A 58 -10.53 5.32 -3.02
C ILE A 58 -10.15 4.97 -1.58
N ALA A 59 -9.25 4.01 -1.37
CA ALA A 59 -8.76 3.65 -0.06
C ALA A 59 -8.07 4.85 0.63
N LEU A 60 -7.24 5.59 -0.10
CA LEU A 60 -6.58 6.79 0.42
C LEU A 60 -7.59 7.87 0.83
N SER A 61 -8.61 8.13 0.01
CA SER A 61 -9.69 9.06 0.35
C SER A 61 -10.47 8.59 1.59
N CYS A 62 -10.74 7.30 1.72
CA CYS A 62 -11.41 6.74 2.90
C CYS A 62 -10.60 6.95 4.17
N ILE A 63 -9.28 6.73 4.12
CA ILE A 63 -8.38 7.00 5.26
C ILE A 63 -8.45 8.47 5.66
N VAL A 64 -8.36 9.40 4.69
CA VAL A 64 -8.42 10.84 4.95
C VAL A 64 -9.77 11.20 5.60
N LEU A 65 -10.88 10.71 5.05
CA LEU A 65 -12.21 10.97 5.61
C LEU A 65 -12.38 10.39 7.01
N ALA A 66 -11.84 9.21 7.30
CA ALA A 66 -11.85 8.62 8.64
C ALA A 66 -11.08 9.51 9.63
N PHE A 67 -9.90 10.00 9.25
CA PHE A 67 -9.15 10.97 10.05
C PHE A 67 -9.94 12.26 10.29
N LEU A 68 -10.56 12.84 9.27
CA LEU A 68 -11.39 14.05 9.43
C LEU A 68 -12.59 13.81 10.34
N SER A 69 -13.27 12.67 10.20
CA SER A 69 -14.39 12.30 11.06
C SER A 69 -13.99 12.18 12.52
N LEU A 70 -12.75 11.75 12.79
CA LEU A 70 -12.20 11.63 14.14
C LEU A 70 -12.17 13.00 14.86
N PHE A 71 -11.82 14.07 14.15
CA PHE A 71 -11.76 15.42 14.71
C PHE A 71 -13.13 16.08 14.86
N ALA A 72 -14.15 15.63 14.12
CA ALA A 72 -15.50 16.15 14.22
C ALA A 72 -16.25 15.66 15.48
N ASP A 73 -15.81 14.54 16.07
CA ASP A 73 -16.47 13.93 17.22
C ASP A 73 -15.82 14.36 18.54
N LYS A 74 -16.60 15.07 19.37
CA LYS A 74 -16.18 15.53 20.70
C LYS A 74 -15.86 14.38 21.65
N MET A 75 -16.54 13.24 21.51
CA MET A 75 -16.27 12.04 22.31
C MET A 75 -14.86 11.50 21.99
N VAL A 76 -14.48 11.52 20.72
CA VAL A 76 -13.16 11.05 20.30
C VAL A 76 -12.06 12.02 20.71
N LEU A 77 -12.31 13.34 20.61
CA LEU A 77 -11.37 14.35 21.11
C LEU A 77 -11.09 14.18 22.61
N GLN A 78 -12.12 13.92 23.43
CA GLN A 78 -11.93 13.65 24.86
C GLN A 78 -11.14 12.36 25.13
N TRP A 79 -11.36 11.32 24.31
CA TRP A 79 -10.55 10.10 24.38
C TRP A 79 -9.09 10.35 23.99
N ILE A 80 -8.83 11.16 22.96
CA ILE A 80 -7.48 11.57 22.54
C ILE A 80 -6.82 12.41 23.64
N GLU A 81 -7.53 13.34 24.26
CA GLU A 81 -7.04 14.17 25.36
C GLU A 81 -6.64 13.29 26.56
N LYS A 82 -7.43 12.26 26.87
CA LYS A 82 -7.10 11.27 27.90
C LYS A 82 -5.90 10.38 27.55
N ILE A 83 -5.70 10.07 26.26
CA ILE A 83 -4.48 9.41 25.77
C ILE A 83 -3.28 10.35 25.83
N TYR A 84 -3.47 11.64 25.58
CA TYR A 84 -2.41 12.65 25.65
C TYR A 84 -1.99 12.94 27.10
N ASP A 85 -2.92 12.87 28.05
CA ASP A 85 -2.69 12.95 29.49
C ASP A 85 -2.06 11.66 30.07
N THR A 86 -1.74 10.69 29.20
CA THR A 86 -1.04 9.48 29.62
C THR A 86 0.44 9.82 29.83
N PRO A 87 1.02 9.48 31.00
CA PRO A 87 2.38 9.89 31.33
C PRO A 87 3.35 9.45 30.23
N ASP A 88 4.28 10.34 29.84
CA ASP A 88 5.29 10.08 28.80
C ASP A 88 6.03 8.74 29.03
N VAL A 89 6.12 8.30 30.30
CA VAL A 89 6.63 7.00 30.74
C VAL A 89 5.91 5.81 30.10
N VAL A 90 4.57 5.84 30.00
CA VAL A 90 3.78 4.76 29.41
C VAL A 90 4.03 4.66 27.91
N ILE A 91 4.11 5.79 27.22
CA ILE A 91 4.42 5.85 25.78
C ILE A 91 5.85 5.36 25.53
N CYS A 92 6.79 5.73 26.40
CA CYS A 92 8.17 5.25 26.37
C CYS A 92 8.24 3.71 26.51
N PHE A 93 7.62 3.13 27.53
CA PHE A 93 7.57 1.66 27.68
C PHE A 93 6.86 0.97 26.51
N PHE A 94 5.80 1.57 25.98
CA PHE A 94 5.10 1.05 24.81
C PHE A 94 6.00 1.05 23.57
N CYS A 95 6.69 2.16 23.27
CA CYS A 95 7.63 2.24 22.15
C CYS A 95 8.79 1.24 22.29
N LEU A 96 9.30 1.03 23.51
CA LEU A 96 10.33 0.03 23.78
C LEU A 96 9.82 -1.40 23.50
N ALA A 97 8.63 -1.73 23.99
CA ALA A 97 8.01 -3.03 23.73
C ALA A 97 7.76 -3.24 22.23
N LEU A 98 7.31 -2.20 21.53
CA LEU A 98 7.08 -2.23 20.08
C LEU A 98 8.38 -2.44 19.30
N ALA A 99 9.48 -1.77 19.70
CA ALA A 99 10.79 -1.95 19.09
C ALA A 99 11.29 -3.40 19.26
N ILE A 100 11.16 -3.97 20.45
CA ILE A 100 11.52 -5.37 20.73
C ILE A 100 10.67 -6.32 19.88
N LEU A 101 9.36 -6.06 19.77
CA LEU A 101 8.46 -6.85 18.92
C LEU A 101 8.85 -6.77 17.44
N PHE A 102 9.08 -5.57 16.90
CA PHE A 102 9.45 -5.43 15.48
C PHE A 102 10.83 -6.00 15.17
N TYR A 103 11.81 -5.84 16.05
CA TYR A 103 13.10 -6.49 15.86
C TYR A 103 12.97 -8.00 15.96
N SER A 104 12.33 -8.54 17.01
CA SER A 104 12.17 -9.99 17.16
C SER A 104 11.40 -10.61 16.00
N TRP A 105 10.33 -9.95 15.54
CA TRP A 105 9.54 -10.41 14.40
C TRP A 105 10.31 -10.26 13.09
N GLY A 106 11.02 -9.15 12.89
CA GLY A 106 11.91 -8.93 11.75
C GLY A 106 13.02 -9.99 11.67
N PHE A 107 13.69 -10.31 12.78
CA PHE A 107 14.70 -11.36 12.85
C PHE A 107 14.13 -12.76 12.63
N ARG A 108 12.95 -13.05 13.21
CA ARG A 108 12.25 -14.34 13.02
C ARG A 108 11.77 -14.51 11.57
N ASN A 109 11.26 -13.46 10.95
CA ASN A 109 10.79 -13.46 9.57
C ASN A 109 11.97 -13.53 8.58
N LYS A 110 13.09 -12.86 8.88
CA LYS A 110 14.35 -12.95 8.12
C LYS A 110 14.92 -14.37 8.12
N ARG A 111 14.79 -15.12 9.22
CA ARG A 111 15.16 -16.55 9.30
C ARG A 111 14.24 -17.46 8.49
N LYS A 112 12.93 -17.15 8.39
CA LYS A 112 11.93 -18.04 7.78
C LYS A 112 11.71 -17.78 6.29
N TYR A 113 11.88 -16.54 5.83
CA TYR A 113 11.66 -16.14 4.42
C TYR A 113 12.75 -15.17 3.91
N PRO A 114 13.96 -15.69 3.60
CA PRO A 114 15.07 -14.87 3.10
C PRO A 114 14.81 -14.24 1.73
N HIS A 115 13.89 -14.77 0.93
CA HIS A 115 13.55 -14.26 -0.41
C HIS A 115 12.62 -13.02 -0.42
N LYS A 116 12.05 -12.60 0.72
CA LYS A 116 11.20 -11.39 0.83
C LYS A 116 11.97 -10.22 1.47
N THR A 117 13.01 -9.75 0.78
CA THR A 117 13.91 -8.68 1.25
C THR A 117 13.16 -7.39 1.61
N PHE A 118 12.23 -6.95 0.77
CA PHE A 118 11.46 -5.70 0.98
C PHE A 118 10.65 -5.70 2.28
N SER A 119 9.99 -6.82 2.61
CA SER A 119 9.16 -6.91 3.82
C SER A 119 9.99 -7.05 5.09
N ASN A 120 11.15 -7.71 5.01
CA ASN A 120 12.07 -7.86 6.13
C ASN A 120 12.78 -6.55 6.45
N GLU A 121 13.17 -5.79 5.42
CA GLU A 121 13.75 -4.45 5.59
C GLU A 121 12.72 -3.47 6.16
N ALA A 122 11.46 -3.50 5.68
CA ALA A 122 10.40 -2.68 6.25
C ALA A 122 10.20 -2.93 7.76
N LEU A 123 10.21 -4.20 8.20
CA LEU A 123 10.12 -4.55 9.63
C LEU A 123 11.30 -4.02 10.45
N MET A 124 12.53 -4.11 9.90
CA MET A 124 13.72 -3.58 10.57
C MET A 124 13.68 -2.04 10.67
N THR A 125 13.26 -1.36 9.60
CA THR A 125 13.09 0.09 9.57
C THR A 125 12.02 0.57 10.56
N LEU A 126 10.91 -0.16 10.69
CA LEU A 126 9.90 0.11 11.73
C LEU A 126 10.49 -0.03 13.15
N GLY A 127 11.36 -1.01 13.38
CA GLY A 127 12.10 -1.14 14.64
C GLY A 127 13.00 0.06 14.94
N VAL A 128 13.68 0.59 13.92
CA VAL A 128 14.52 1.80 14.06
C VAL A 128 13.67 3.03 14.42
N PHE A 129 12.53 3.23 13.74
CA PHE A 129 11.63 4.33 14.06
C PHE A 129 11.04 4.22 15.48
N ALA A 130 10.65 3.01 15.90
CA ALA A 130 10.16 2.77 17.26
C ALA A 130 11.25 3.07 18.32
N THR A 131 12.51 2.75 18.02
CA THR A 131 13.65 3.05 18.90
C THR A 131 13.93 4.55 18.97
N ALA A 132 13.86 5.27 17.84
CA ALA A 132 13.99 6.72 17.82
C ALA A 132 12.88 7.41 18.64
N ALA A 133 11.64 6.93 18.51
CA ALA A 133 10.52 7.41 19.32
C ALA A 133 10.75 7.15 20.81
N PHE A 134 11.21 5.95 21.18
CA PHE A 134 11.58 5.62 22.57
C PHE A 134 12.62 6.59 23.13
N ILE A 135 13.71 6.85 22.39
CA ILE A 135 14.78 7.78 22.82
C ILE A 135 14.22 9.20 22.97
N GLY A 136 13.35 9.65 22.06
CA GLY A 136 12.71 10.97 22.15
C GLY A 136 11.85 11.13 23.40
N TYR A 137 10.99 10.16 23.70
CA TYR A 137 10.17 10.19 24.92
C TYR A 137 11.01 9.98 26.19
N LEU A 138 12.07 9.15 26.14
CA LEU A 138 13.00 8.98 27.25
C LEU A 138 13.72 10.30 27.57
N GLY A 139 14.16 11.03 26.54
CA GLY A 139 14.74 12.36 26.70
C GLY A 139 13.78 13.33 27.36
N LYS A 140 12.49 13.32 26.96
CA LYS A 140 11.44 14.14 27.57
C LYS A 140 11.16 13.77 29.04
N ILE A 141 11.21 12.48 29.38
CA ILE A 141 11.07 12.01 30.78
C ILE A 141 12.25 12.47 31.64
N ILE A 142 13.47 12.41 31.09
CA ILE A 142 14.69 12.86 31.78
C ILE A 142 14.70 14.40 31.91
N ASP A 143 14.14 15.11 30.93
CA ASP A 143 14.05 16.58 30.87
C ASP A 143 12.78 17.15 31.53
N ASN A 144 12.04 16.35 32.30
CA ASN A 144 10.79 16.77 32.96
C ASN A 144 11.04 17.77 34.12
N GLY A 145 11.25 19.03 33.76
CA GLY A 145 10.91 20.19 34.59
C GLY A 145 12.04 21.17 34.92
N SER A 146 13.29 20.93 34.52
CA SER A 146 14.40 21.82 34.91
C SER A 146 14.78 22.86 33.87
N GLY A 147 14.00 23.11 32.81
CA GLY A 147 14.08 24.30 31.96
C GLY A 147 15.47 24.74 31.49
N HIS A 148 16.45 23.84 31.49
CA HIS A 148 17.87 24.17 31.30
C HIS A 148 18.37 23.52 30.03
N PHE A 149 17.90 24.09 28.91
CA PHE A 149 18.64 24.10 27.65
C PHE A 149 20.11 24.58 27.83
N SER A 150 20.44 25.18 28.98
CA SER A 150 21.80 25.61 29.33
C SER A 150 22.82 24.49 29.49
N LEU A 151 22.41 23.27 29.87
CA LEU A 151 23.36 22.14 29.97
C LEU A 151 23.78 21.61 28.59
N LEU A 152 22.87 21.66 27.62
CA LEU A 152 23.16 21.36 26.21
C LEU A 152 24.03 22.44 25.56
N PHE A 153 23.93 23.69 26.00
CA PHE A 153 24.76 24.79 25.51
C PHE A 153 26.16 24.85 26.17
N LEU A 154 26.32 24.35 27.41
CA LEU A 154 27.61 24.33 28.11
C LEU A 154 28.52 23.16 27.67
N ALA A 155 27.94 22.11 27.09
CA ALA A 155 28.66 20.95 26.57
C ALA A 155 28.96 21.02 25.06
N SER A 156 28.48 22.08 24.37
CA SER A 156 28.88 22.43 23.00
C SER A 156 29.99 23.47 23.02
#